data_AF-A0A9P5TAZ6-F1
#
_entry.id   AF-A0A9P5TAZ6-F1
#
_cell.length_a   1.000
_cell.length_b   1.000
_cell.length_c   1.000
_cell.angle_alpha   90.00
_cell.angle_beta   90.00
_cell.angle_gamma   90.00
#
_symmetry.space_group_name_H-M   'P 1'
#
loop_
_entity.id
_entity.type
_entity.pdbx_description
1 polymer ?
#
loop_
_entity_poly.entity_id
_entity_poly.type
_entity_poly.pdbx_seq_one_letter_code
_entity_poly.pdbx_strand_id
1 'polypeptide(L)'
;MAWDFWCKPVTKTLQDLVILKTSCHSAEDGGGAEVIKAHSFFRGVDWAHIRRYPAPFRPEFHNPEDTRHFDDDIPAEPLAPANGAPPDATRDPLLRD
;
A
#
# COMPACT_ATOMS: atom_id res chain seq x y z
N MET A 1 9.90 26.28 14.09
CA MET A 1 9.05 26.53 12.89
C MET A 1 9.10 25.34 11.92
N ALA A 2 8.85 24.12 12.40
CA ALA A 2 8.80 22.90 11.57
C ALA A 2 7.56 22.01 11.88
N TRP A 3 6.76 22.40 12.88
CA TRP A 3 5.59 21.65 13.33
C TRP A 3 4.29 22.10 12.63
N ASP A 4 4.31 23.23 11.91
CA ASP A 4 3.13 23.79 11.23
C ASP A 4 2.77 23.02 9.94
N PHE A 5 3.65 22.13 9.44
CA PHE A 5 3.40 21.35 8.23
C PHE A 5 2.44 20.16 8.46
N TRP A 6 2.34 19.68 9.71
CA TRP A 6 1.55 18.51 10.08
C TRP A 6 0.12 18.83 10.55
N CYS A 7 -0.23 20.11 10.69
CA CYS A 7 -1.56 20.54 11.11
C CYS A 7 -2.27 21.34 9.99
N LYS A 8 -2.24 20.83 8.75
CA LYS A 8 -3.18 21.34 7.74
C LYS A 8 -4.59 20.83 8.09
N PRO A 9 -5.61 21.71 8.12
CA PRO A 9 -6.97 21.26 8.36
C PRO A 9 -7.36 20.24 7.30
N VAL A 10 -7.77 19.06 7.76
CA VAL A 10 -8.26 18.00 6.87
C VAL A 10 -9.56 18.47 6.22
N THR A 11 -9.70 18.24 4.91
CA THR A 11 -10.94 18.57 4.19
C THR A 11 -12.12 17.79 4.76
N LYS A 12 -13.30 18.41 4.84
CA LYS A 12 -14.53 17.73 5.30
C LYS A 12 -14.78 16.40 4.58
N THR A 13 -14.55 16.34 3.27
CA THR A 13 -14.71 15.11 2.48
C THR A 13 -13.78 13.98 2.91
N LEU A 14 -12.58 14.28 3.41
CA LEU A 14 -11.67 13.26 3.93
C LEU A 14 -12.11 12.79 5.33
N GLN A 15 -12.60 13.72 6.17
CA GLN A 15 -13.18 13.36 7.47
C GLN A 15 -14.39 12.42 7.30
N ASP A 16 -15.30 12.77 6.39
CA ASP A 16 -16.49 11.96 6.08
C ASP A 16 -16.10 10.56 5.54
N LEU A 17 -15.06 10.48 4.69
CA LEU A 17 -14.53 9.20 4.19
C LEU A 17 -13.98 8.32 5.32
N VAL A 18 -13.22 8.90 6.25
CA VAL A 18 -12.68 8.15 7.40
C VAL A 18 -13.81 7.58 8.23
N ILE A 19 -14.83 8.39 8.54
CA ILE A 19 -16.03 7.96 9.27
C ILE A 19 -16.71 6.79 8.53
N LEU A 20 -16.92 6.90 7.21
CA LEU A 20 -17.50 5.84 6.39
C LEU A 20 -16.72 4.52 6.49
N LYS A 21 -15.38 4.57 6.43
CA LYS A 21 -14.52 3.38 6.49
C LYS A 21 -14.45 2.77 7.89
N THR A 22 -14.61 3.57 8.94
CA THR A 22 -14.51 3.11 10.34
C THR A 22 -15.86 2.81 10.99
N SER A 23 -16.95 3.29 10.41
CA SER A 23 -18.31 3.00 10.89
C SER A 23 -18.61 1.52 10.65
N CYS A 24 -18.98 0.81 11.72
CA CYS A 24 -19.46 -0.56 11.67
C CYS A 24 -20.82 -0.61 10.95
N HIS A 25 -20.82 -0.50 9.63
CA HIS A 25 -21.94 -0.98 8.83
C HIS A 25 -21.79 -2.49 8.75
N SER A 26 -22.76 -3.24 9.28
CA SER A 26 -22.89 -4.66 9.02
C SER A 26 -22.66 -4.89 7.53
N ALA A 27 -21.76 -5.81 7.19
CA ALA A 27 -21.24 -6.05 5.84
C ALA A 27 -22.29 -6.57 4.83
N GLU A 28 -23.58 -6.34 5.12
CA GLU A 28 -24.74 -6.84 4.40
C GLU A 28 -25.26 -5.81 3.37
N ASP A 29 -24.85 -4.53 3.48
CA ASP A 29 -25.17 -3.49 2.49
C ASP A 29 -24.16 -3.49 1.32
N GLY A 30 -24.16 -4.59 0.56
CA GLY A 30 -23.97 -4.77 -0.89
C GLY A 30 -22.91 -4.03 -1.73
N GLY A 31 -22.14 -3.08 -1.20
CA GLY A 31 -21.43 -2.10 -2.02
C GLY A 31 -19.91 -2.20 -2.03
N GLY A 32 -19.30 -2.94 -1.11
CA GLY A 32 -17.85 -3.21 -1.07
C GLY A 32 -16.97 -1.99 -1.39
N ALA A 33 -16.04 -2.15 -2.33
CA ALA A 33 -15.16 -1.06 -2.77
C ALA A 33 -15.87 0.05 -3.56
N GLU A 34 -17.02 -0.23 -4.16
CA GLU A 34 -17.74 0.75 -4.99
C GLU A 34 -18.28 1.93 -4.17
N VAL A 35 -18.69 1.67 -2.93
CA VAL A 35 -19.11 2.72 -1.98
C VAL A 35 -17.96 3.69 -1.67
N ILE A 36 -16.74 3.18 -1.53
CA ILE A 36 -15.54 3.99 -1.28
C ILE A 36 -15.20 4.80 -2.54
N LYS A 37 -15.22 4.16 -3.72
CA LYS A 37 -14.90 4.80 -5.00
C LYS A 37 -15.86 5.94 -5.35
N ALA A 38 -17.14 5.82 -4.96
CA ALA A 38 -18.17 6.83 -5.19
C ALA A 38 -18.11 8.01 -4.21
N HIS A 39 -17.28 7.94 -3.16
CA HIS A 39 -17.22 9.00 -2.14
C HIS A 39 -16.72 10.33 -2.72
N SER A 40 -17.27 11.44 -2.23
CA SER A 40 -16.98 12.81 -2.70
C SER A 40 -15.49 13.20 -2.60
N PHE A 41 -14.73 12.57 -1.70
CA PHE A 41 -13.29 12.75 -1.59
C PHE A 41 -12.54 12.32 -2.86
N PHE A 42 -13.01 11.29 -3.55
CA PHE A 42 -12.42 10.77 -4.79
C PHE A 42 -13.08 11.31 -6.06
N ARG A 43 -13.82 12.43 -5.97
CA ARG A 43 -14.45 13.05 -7.14
C ARG A 43 -13.38 13.37 -8.19
N GLY A 44 -13.60 12.89 -9.42
CA GLY A 44 -12.70 13.11 -10.55
C GLY A 44 -11.57 12.09 -10.68
N VAL A 45 -11.49 11.10 -9.79
CA VAL A 45 -10.58 9.96 -9.95
C VAL A 45 -11.12 9.00 -11.01
N ASP A 46 -10.36 8.84 -12.10
CA ASP A 46 -10.61 7.77 -13.07
C ASP A 46 -9.97 6.46 -12.58
N TRP A 47 -10.79 5.62 -11.95
CA TRP A 47 -10.36 4.33 -11.41
C TRP A 47 -9.93 3.33 -12.48
N ALA A 48 -10.46 3.41 -13.71
CA ALA A 48 -10.11 2.50 -14.80
C ALA A 48 -8.70 2.77 -15.34
N HIS A 49 -8.25 4.03 -15.27
CA HIS A 49 -6.96 4.46 -15.79
C HIS A 49 -6.00 4.95 -14.71
N ILE A 50 -6.26 4.66 -13.44
CA ILE A 50 -5.49 5.21 -12.31
C ILE A 50 -3.98 4.94 -12.42
N ARG A 51 -3.58 3.81 -13.02
CA ARG A 51 -2.18 3.41 -13.23
C ARG A 51 -1.45 4.24 -14.29
N ARG A 52 -2.17 5.04 -15.08
CA ARG A 52 -1.58 5.92 -16.10
C ARG A 52 -1.16 7.27 -15.52
N TYR A 53 -1.69 7.67 -14.37
CA TYR A 53 -1.27 8.91 -13.72
C TYR A 53 0.13 8.76 -13.14
N PRO A 54 0.98 9.80 -13.21
CA PRO A 54 2.25 9.79 -12.51
C PRO A 54 2.00 9.70 -11.00
N ALA A 55 2.72 8.77 -10.34
CA ALA A 55 2.68 8.68 -8.90
C ALA A 55 3.12 10.02 -8.26
N PRO A 56 2.43 10.52 -7.22
CA PRO A 56 2.81 11.76 -6.53
C PRO A 56 4.19 11.70 -5.87
N PHE A 57 4.62 10.50 -5.49
CA PHE A 57 5.94 10.22 -4.93
C PHE A 57 6.64 9.16 -5.77
N ARG A 58 7.90 9.42 -6.12
CA ARG A 58 8.80 8.46 -6.76
C ARG A 58 10.00 8.27 -5.83
N PRO A 59 10.16 7.09 -5.21
CA PRO A 59 11.32 6.83 -4.36
C PRO A 59 12.61 6.89 -5.18
N GLU A 60 13.63 7.50 -4.59
CA GLU A 60 14.98 7.52 -5.17
C GLU A 60 15.69 6.20 -4.89
N PHE A 61 16.46 5.74 -5.88
CA PHE A 61 17.33 4.56 -5.79
C PHE A 61 18.72 4.93 -6.30
N HIS A 62 19.76 4.53 -5.58
CA HIS A 62 21.15 4.69 -6.02
C HIS A 62 21.66 3.50 -6.81
N ASN A 63 21.16 2.29 -6.54
CA ASN A 63 21.57 1.05 -7.21
C ASN A 63 20.46 -0.03 -7.07
N PRO A 64 20.56 -1.18 -7.76
CA PRO A 64 19.55 -2.25 -7.69
C PRO A 64 19.40 -2.92 -6.31
N GLU A 65 20.39 -2.77 -5.43
CA GLU A 65 20.44 -3.34 -4.08
C GLU A 65 20.07 -2.30 -3.00
N ASP A 66 19.58 -1.12 -3.40
CA ASP A 66 19.29 -0.03 -2.47
C ASP A 66 18.09 -0.37 -1.57
N THR A 67 18.36 -0.56 -0.27
CA THR A 67 17.37 -0.91 0.75
C THR A 67 16.95 0.28 1.62
N ARG A 68 17.23 1.53 1.24
CA ARG A 68 16.97 2.72 2.09
C ARG A 68 15.50 3.00 2.45
N HIS A 69 14.55 2.35 1.78
CA HIS A 69 13.11 2.45 2.04
C HIS A 69 12.57 1.22 2.80
N PHE A 70 13.47 0.36 3.29
CA PHE A 70 13.17 -0.76 4.18
C PHE A 70 13.63 -0.42 5.61
N ASP A 71 13.14 -1.15 6.60
CA ASP A 71 13.62 -1.03 7.97
C ASP A 71 15.03 -1.63 8.12
N ASP A 72 15.88 -0.99 8.92
CA ASP A 72 17.28 -1.43 9.13
C ASP A 72 17.37 -2.71 10.00
N ASP A 73 16.34 -2.98 10.80
CA ASP A 73 16.29 -4.03 11.81
C ASP A 73 15.49 -5.27 11.38
N ILE A 74 15.46 -5.56 10.08
CA ILE A 74 14.89 -6.81 9.57
C ILE A 74 15.79 -7.97 10.02
N PRO A 75 15.29 -8.89 10.87
CA PRO A 75 16.08 -10.03 11.30
C PRO A 75 16.43 -10.88 10.08
N ALA A 76 17.63 -11.45 10.07
CA ALA A 76 18.11 -12.36 9.03
C ALA A 76 17.42 -13.74 9.10
N GLU A 77 16.13 -13.78 9.44
CA GLU A 77 15.33 -14.98 9.37
C GLU A 77 15.40 -15.49 7.92
N PRO A 78 15.80 -16.76 7.71
CA PRO A 78 15.68 -17.36 6.39
C PRO A 78 14.24 -17.15 5.95
N LEU A 79 14.04 -16.58 4.75
CA LEU A 79 12.70 -16.41 4.18
C LEU A 79 11.95 -17.70 4.43
N ALA A 80 10.89 -17.64 5.25
CA ALA A 80 10.08 -18.80 5.51
C ALA A 80 9.72 -19.37 4.13
N PRO A 81 9.95 -20.66 3.89
CA PRO A 81 9.71 -21.21 2.57
C PRO A 81 8.33 -20.81 2.10
N ALA A 82 8.23 -20.33 0.86
CA ALA A 82 6.97 -19.83 0.34
C ALA A 82 5.87 -20.88 0.56
N ASN A 83 4.82 -20.50 1.29
CA ASN A 83 3.66 -21.35 1.60
C ASN A 83 4.00 -22.66 2.36
N GLY A 84 5.06 -22.69 3.18
CA GLY A 84 5.43 -23.88 3.95
C GLY A 84 6.15 -24.95 3.13
N ALA A 85 6.73 -24.59 1.98
CA ALA A 85 7.63 -25.45 1.23
C ALA A 85 8.84 -25.89 2.10
N PRO A 86 9.59 -26.93 1.72
CA PRO A 86 10.88 -27.16 2.35
C PRO A 86 11.92 -26.12 1.87
N PRO A 87 12.96 -25.80 2.67
CA PRO A 87 13.95 -24.76 2.36
C PRO A 87 14.71 -24.97 1.05
N ASP A 88 14.74 -26.20 0.55
CA ASP A 88 15.40 -26.63 -0.68
C ASP A 88 14.50 -26.57 -1.92
N ALA A 89 13.21 -26.26 -1.77
CA ALA A 89 12.25 -26.24 -2.89
C ALA A 89 12.58 -25.20 -3.97
N THR A 90 13.35 -24.16 -3.64
CA THR A 90 13.77 -23.11 -4.59
C THR A 90 15.08 -23.43 -5.30
N ARG A 91 15.74 -24.56 -5.02
CA ARG A 91 16.96 -24.96 -5.74
C ARG A 91 16.58 -25.42 -7.14
N ASP A 92 16.87 -24.60 -8.14
CA ASP A 92 16.76 -24.97 -9.55
C ASP A 92 17.67 -26.18 -9.84
N PRO A 93 17.13 -27.35 -10.23
CA PRO A 93 17.93 -28.52 -10.57
C PRO A 93 18.93 -28.30 -11.71
N LEU A 94 18.74 -27.24 -12.51
CA LEU A 94 19.62 -26.86 -13.63
C LEU A 94 20.82 -26.02 -13.20
N LEU A 95 20.82 -25.48 -11.98
CA LEU A 95 21.94 -24.74 -11.38
C LEU A 95 22.70 -25.66 -10.40
N ARG A 96 23.13 -26.84 -10.88
CA ARG A 96 24.11 -27.68 -10.17
C ARG A 96 25.51 -27.22 -10.58
N ASP A 97 26.40 -27.11 -9.59
CA ASP A 97 27.80 -26.68 -9.74
C ASP A 97 28.52 -27.30 -10.95
#